data_AF-A0A961ANM2-F1
#
_entry.id   AF-A0A961ANM2-F1
#
_cell.length_a   1.000
_cell.length_b   1.000
_cell.length_c   1.000
_cell.angle_alpha   90.00
_cell.angle_beta   90.00
_cell.angle_gamma   90.00
#
_symmetry.space_group_name_H-M   'P 1'
#
loop_
_entity.id
_entity.type
_entity.pdbx_description
1 polymer ?
#
loop_
_entity_poly.entity_id
_entity_poly.type
_entity_poly.pdbx_seq_one_letter_code
_entity_poly.pdbx_strand_id
1 'polypeptide(L)'
;MSYSYRPFNPWEEPEPEKLPWRWRLWLLLKRWFWAGVDRIPGGEKGKRAVLWALIFHLVVLIVAVVIVVVPREDDAPEIIAEVIVPDRVLDVEMQRLSAVKQLAEVRASASSSMMKMMRANTASVIAAPEVELENPGPLGLGLGDLGAGMGMGSGGGGGGGMNMARIPAVIRGRCVPGERIRLLRSNGGTAEVEDTVVKALDWLQGAQNPDGSWGTTYQAAMTGFALLSYLGHCETPRSAQYGDTVLKGLQALVEMSRRGGGRMRNVGNKNWAYEHGIATYALGEALMLTREEGTQIPELESVYANAVRIVIEGQNSDGGWVYGYTRQGAGDLSVTGWQFQALKTAQYARLDEPELDGAIGRTSRFVSERQGDQGGFGYRNRGDKPSLTGVGLVGLQLLGGGQGSRIKRGLEYFFKSGRGNFKYDQFNCDLYAWYYITQAAFYHGGDEWQHWNEIFRGELMKNQRDNGVFDREGSGKSDGSGDPDIYRTCLCVLMLEVYYRYLPATG
;
A
#
# COMPACT_ATOMS: atom_id res chain seq x y z
N MET A 1 -32.00 27.20 73.91
CA MET A 1 -30.65 27.50 73.37
C MET A 1 -30.79 27.85 71.90
N SER A 2 -30.69 29.12 71.56
CA SER A 2 -30.76 29.62 70.18
C SER A 2 -29.45 29.36 69.47
N TYR A 3 -29.47 28.62 68.36
CA TYR A 3 -28.35 28.54 67.43
C TYR A 3 -28.43 29.73 66.47
N SER A 4 -27.47 30.65 66.54
CA SER A 4 -27.33 31.76 65.60
C SER A 4 -26.77 31.24 64.28
N TYR A 5 -27.55 31.32 63.21
CA TYR A 5 -27.07 31.13 61.84
C TYR A 5 -26.18 32.31 61.44
N ARG A 6 -24.91 32.07 61.09
CA ARG A 6 -24.13 33.04 60.31
C ARG A 6 -24.57 32.94 58.85
N PRO A 7 -24.94 34.04 58.17
CA PRO A 7 -25.24 34.00 56.75
C PRO A 7 -23.97 33.69 55.95
N PHE A 8 -24.10 32.79 54.98
CA PHE A 8 -23.08 32.46 53.99
C PHE A 8 -22.72 33.73 53.19
N ASN A 9 -21.46 34.14 53.22
CA ASN A 9 -20.94 35.23 52.40
C ASN A 9 -20.40 34.62 51.09
N PRO A 10 -21.07 34.81 49.94
CA PRO A 10 -20.64 34.20 48.67
C PRO A 10 -19.37 34.82 48.07
N TRP A 11 -18.73 35.76 48.77
CA TRP A 11 -17.54 36.49 48.30
C TRP A 11 -16.26 36.19 49.10
N GLU A 12 -16.32 35.29 50.09
CA GLU A 12 -15.11 34.82 50.78
C GLU A 12 -14.46 33.69 49.96
N GLU A 13 -13.32 33.99 49.31
CA GLU A 13 -12.58 32.98 48.54
C GLU A 13 -11.97 31.93 49.49
N PRO A 14 -12.18 30.62 49.25
CA PRO A 14 -11.66 29.57 50.12
C PRO A 14 -10.13 29.46 50.04
N GLU A 15 -9.50 29.10 51.16
CA GLU A 15 -8.04 28.96 51.24
C GLU A 15 -7.50 27.97 50.18
N PRO A 16 -6.57 28.41 49.31
CA PRO A 16 -6.16 27.65 48.12
C PRO A 16 -5.48 26.31 48.45
N GLU A 17 -4.96 26.15 49.67
CA GLU A 17 -4.28 24.93 50.13
C GLU A 17 -5.23 23.77 50.48
N LYS A 18 -6.53 23.99 50.50
CA LYS A 18 -7.55 22.97 50.81
C LYS A 18 -8.33 22.49 49.58
N LEU A 19 -8.06 23.06 48.40
CA LEU A 19 -8.77 22.71 47.17
C LEU A 19 -8.08 21.57 46.41
N PRO A 20 -8.83 20.67 45.75
CA PRO A 20 -8.28 19.70 44.80
C PRO A 20 -7.49 20.38 43.68
N TRP A 21 -6.46 19.71 43.14
CA TRP A 21 -5.51 20.32 42.19
C TRP A 21 -6.17 20.95 40.95
N ARG A 22 -7.29 20.38 40.48
CA ARG A 22 -8.08 20.92 39.35
C ARG A 22 -8.70 22.28 39.66
N TRP A 23 -9.16 22.49 40.90
CA TRP A 23 -9.73 23.77 41.35
C TRP A 23 -8.65 24.83 41.58
N ARG A 24 -7.46 24.44 42.03
CA ARG A 24 -6.30 25.35 42.11
C ARG A 24 -5.85 25.81 40.73
N LEU A 25 -5.80 24.89 39.76
CA LEU A 25 -5.47 25.21 38.37
C LEU A 25 -6.52 26.17 37.77
N TRP A 26 -7.80 25.94 38.04
CA TRP A 26 -8.87 26.83 37.59
C TRP A 26 -8.78 28.25 38.19
N LEU A 27 -8.48 28.37 39.49
CA LEU A 27 -8.28 29.68 40.13
C LEU A 27 -7.05 30.42 39.60
N LEU A 28 -5.95 29.69 39.32
CA LEU A 28 -4.75 30.26 38.69
C LEU A 28 -5.02 30.77 37.27
N LEU A 29 -5.73 29.99 36.46
CA LEU A 29 -6.13 30.39 35.12
C LEU A 29 -7.07 31.60 35.14
N LYS A 30 -8.02 31.64 36.09
CA LYS A 30 -8.92 32.77 36.28
C LYS A 30 -8.16 34.05 36.66
N ARG A 31 -7.20 33.98 37.58
CA ARG A 31 -6.34 35.13 37.96
C ARG A 31 -5.47 35.63 36.81
N TRP A 32 -4.86 34.70 36.07
CA TRP A 32 -4.05 35.04 34.89
C TRP A 32 -4.88 35.73 33.80
N PHE A 33 -6.11 35.27 33.59
CA PHE A 33 -7.04 35.86 32.63
C PHE A 33 -7.38 37.32 32.96
N TRP A 34 -7.81 37.60 34.20
CA TRP A 34 -8.18 38.97 34.60
C TRP A 34 -6.99 39.95 34.57
N ALA A 35 -5.78 39.49 34.93
CA ALA A 35 -4.57 40.30 34.81
C ALA A 35 -4.23 40.70 33.35
N GLY A 36 -4.70 39.93 32.36
CA GLY A 36 -4.54 40.24 30.93
C GLY A 36 -5.60 41.22 30.40
N VAL A 37 -6.81 41.18 30.94
CA VAL A 37 -7.93 42.04 30.52
C VAL A 37 -7.69 43.50 30.91
N ASP A 38 -7.07 43.77 32.06
CA ASP A 38 -6.77 45.13 32.54
C ASP A 38 -5.68 45.86 31.73
N ARG A 39 -5.00 45.16 30.80
CA ARG A 39 -3.88 45.70 29.99
C ARG A 39 -4.24 45.94 28.52
N ILE A 40 -5.52 45.83 28.13
CA ILE A 40 -5.93 45.97 26.73
C ILE A 40 -6.00 47.47 26.35
N PRO A 41 -5.18 47.96 25.40
CA PRO A 41 -5.26 49.35 24.95
C PRO A 41 -6.54 49.59 24.13
N GLY A 42 -7.19 50.74 24.31
CA GLY A 42 -8.36 51.15 23.53
C GLY A 42 -8.06 51.31 22.03
N GLY A 43 -9.06 51.08 21.18
CA GLY A 43 -8.98 51.21 19.71
C GLY A 43 -9.12 49.88 18.95
N GLU A 44 -8.89 49.88 17.63
CA GLU A 44 -9.03 48.69 16.77
C GLU A 44 -8.15 47.50 17.19
N LYS A 45 -6.96 47.78 17.73
CA LYS A 45 -6.06 46.73 18.24
C LYS A 45 -6.61 46.03 19.48
N GLY A 46 -7.29 46.76 20.36
CA GLY A 46 -8.00 46.20 21.51
C GLY A 46 -9.19 45.33 21.10
N LYS A 47 -9.97 45.77 20.09
CA LYS A 47 -11.09 44.98 19.54
C LYS A 47 -10.63 43.64 18.95
N ARG A 48 -9.48 43.62 18.25
CA ARG A 48 -8.88 42.39 17.72
C ARG A 48 -8.37 41.46 18.83
N ALA A 49 -7.78 42.00 19.89
CA ALA A 49 -7.32 41.20 21.04
C ALA A 49 -8.49 40.53 21.76
N VAL A 50 -9.61 41.24 21.96
CA VAL A 50 -10.84 40.69 22.55
C VAL A 50 -11.44 39.59 21.65
N LEU A 51 -11.45 39.80 20.33
CA LEU A 51 -11.93 38.79 19.38
C LEU A 51 -11.11 37.49 19.47
N TRP A 52 -9.78 37.59 19.49
CA TRP A 52 -8.90 36.43 19.64
C TRP A 52 -9.07 35.72 20.98
N ALA A 53 -9.28 36.47 22.07
CA ALA A 53 -9.55 35.89 23.38
C ALA A 53 -10.88 35.11 23.40
N LEU A 54 -11.92 35.63 22.75
CA LEU A 54 -13.22 34.95 22.62
C LEU A 54 -13.11 33.66 21.78
N ILE A 55 -12.37 33.70 20.67
CA ILE A 55 -12.11 32.51 19.84
C ILE A 55 -11.36 31.44 20.66
N PHE A 56 -10.33 31.84 21.40
CA PHE A 56 -9.58 30.91 22.26
C PHE A 56 -10.49 30.26 23.31
N HIS A 57 -11.38 31.02 23.96
CA HIS A 57 -12.31 30.47 24.94
C HIS A 57 -13.37 29.56 24.32
N LEU A 58 -13.83 29.87 23.10
CA LEU A 58 -14.74 28.99 22.37
C LEU A 58 -14.07 27.65 22.06
N VAL A 59 -12.80 27.65 21.65
CA VAL A 59 -12.03 26.42 21.40
C VAL A 59 -11.84 25.61 22.68
N VAL A 60 -11.47 26.25 23.79
CA VAL A 60 -11.34 25.58 25.09
C VAL A 60 -12.66 24.98 25.55
N LEU A 61 -13.79 25.69 25.36
CA LEU A 61 -15.12 25.20 25.69
C LEU A 61 -15.48 23.97 24.85
N ILE A 62 -15.23 24.00 23.53
CA ILE A 62 -15.49 22.86 22.63
C ILE A 62 -14.67 21.64 23.07
N VAL A 63 -13.38 21.82 23.37
CA VAL A 63 -12.52 20.73 23.85
C VAL A 63 -13.02 20.18 25.19
N ALA A 64 -13.44 21.04 26.12
CA ALA A 64 -14.00 20.60 27.40
C ALA A 64 -15.32 19.83 27.21
N VAL A 65 -16.19 20.25 26.29
CA VAL A 65 -17.43 19.54 25.95
C VAL A 65 -17.11 18.18 25.33
N VAL A 66 -16.13 18.09 24.43
CA VAL A 66 -15.70 16.79 23.86
C VAL A 66 -15.18 15.85 24.95
N ILE A 67 -14.39 16.36 25.91
CA ILE A 67 -13.88 15.55 27.04
C ILE A 67 -15.01 15.07 27.98
N VAL A 68 -16.09 15.84 28.12
CA VAL A 68 -17.20 15.52 29.03
C VAL A 68 -18.28 14.66 28.36
N VAL A 69 -18.53 14.87 27.06
CA VAL A 69 -19.64 14.25 26.32
C VAL A 69 -19.22 12.96 25.62
N VAL A 70 -17.95 12.80 25.23
CA VAL A 70 -17.47 11.56 24.62
C VAL A 70 -17.25 10.52 25.73
N PRO A 71 -18.01 9.41 25.76
CA PRO A 71 -17.84 8.37 26.77
C PRO A 71 -16.45 7.73 26.67
N ARG A 72 -15.81 7.47 27.80
CA ARG A 72 -14.58 6.65 27.87
C ARG A 72 -14.97 5.18 28.00
N GLU A 73 -14.21 4.29 27.35
CA GLU A 73 -14.42 2.83 27.36
C GLU A 73 -14.38 2.19 28.76
N ASP A 74 -13.92 2.91 29.79
CA ASP A 74 -13.75 2.38 31.16
C ASP A 74 -15.02 2.38 32.04
N ASP A 75 -16.16 2.90 31.56
CA ASP A 75 -17.42 2.98 32.37
C ASP A 75 -18.41 1.82 32.14
N ALA A 76 -17.98 0.72 31.51
CA ALA A 76 -18.82 -0.48 31.40
C ALA A 76 -18.76 -1.32 32.70
N PRO A 77 -19.90 -1.62 33.37
CA PRO A 77 -19.88 -2.52 34.51
C PRO A 77 -19.46 -3.93 34.08
N GLU A 78 -18.43 -4.47 34.72
CA GLU A 78 -17.93 -5.82 34.51
C GLU A 78 -19.00 -6.85 34.93
N ILE A 79 -19.66 -7.47 33.95
CA ILE A 79 -20.58 -8.58 34.18
C ILE A 79 -19.73 -9.85 34.30
N ILE A 80 -19.50 -10.32 35.52
CA ILE A 80 -18.97 -11.66 35.77
C ILE A 80 -20.11 -12.65 35.48
N ALA A 81 -20.11 -13.21 34.27
CA ALA A 81 -20.93 -14.38 33.94
C ALA A 81 -20.09 -15.64 34.16
N GLU A 82 -20.42 -16.40 35.21
CA GLU A 82 -19.96 -17.77 35.38
C GLU A 82 -20.60 -18.64 34.29
N VAL A 83 -19.82 -18.99 33.26
CA VAL A 83 -20.31 -19.83 32.16
C VAL A 83 -20.14 -21.30 32.54
N ILE A 84 -21.23 -21.92 32.98
CA ILE A 84 -21.40 -23.37 32.92
C ILE A 84 -21.83 -23.68 31.48
N VAL A 85 -20.93 -24.23 30.66
CA VAL A 85 -21.25 -24.67 29.29
C VAL A 85 -21.91 -26.05 29.36
N PRO A 86 -23.18 -26.22 28.93
CA PRO A 86 -23.77 -27.54 28.73
C PRO A 86 -23.36 -28.09 27.36
N ASP A 87 -23.17 -29.41 27.26
CA ASP A 87 -22.72 -30.19 26.09
C ASP A 87 -23.43 -29.92 24.74
N ARG A 88 -24.53 -29.17 24.70
CA ARG A 88 -25.29 -28.90 23.46
C ARG A 88 -24.71 -27.80 22.56
N VAL A 89 -23.70 -27.05 23.02
CA VAL A 89 -23.09 -25.97 22.21
C VAL A 89 -22.15 -26.53 21.13
N LEU A 90 -21.48 -27.66 21.38
CA LEU A 90 -20.57 -28.29 20.42
C LEU A 90 -21.30 -28.85 19.18
N ASP A 91 -22.50 -29.41 19.35
CA ASP A 91 -23.27 -29.98 18.24
C ASP A 91 -23.78 -28.92 17.27
N VAL A 92 -24.18 -27.75 17.78
CA VAL A 92 -24.66 -26.63 16.95
C VAL A 92 -23.51 -25.97 16.20
N GLU A 93 -22.33 -25.84 16.82
CA GLU A 93 -21.12 -25.32 16.18
C GLU A 93 -20.64 -26.24 15.05
N MET A 94 -20.65 -27.57 15.26
CA MET A 94 -20.29 -28.56 14.24
C MET A 94 -21.30 -28.61 13.08
N GLN A 95 -22.60 -28.45 13.35
CA GLN A 95 -23.61 -28.34 12.30
C GLN A 95 -23.44 -27.05 11.47
N ARG A 96 -23.06 -25.93 12.10
CA ARG A 96 -22.75 -24.69 11.37
C ARG A 96 -21.50 -24.83 10.50
N LEU A 97 -20.43 -25.45 11.01
CA LEU A 97 -19.19 -25.67 10.26
C LEU A 97 -19.40 -26.60 9.05
N SER A 98 -20.20 -27.66 9.21
CA SER A 98 -20.53 -28.55 8.09
C SER A 98 -21.41 -27.89 7.04
N ALA A 99 -22.38 -27.06 7.44
CA ALA A 99 -23.21 -26.28 6.52
C ALA A 99 -22.38 -25.24 5.74
N VAL A 100 -21.44 -24.55 6.39
CA VAL A 100 -20.51 -23.61 5.74
C VAL A 100 -19.60 -24.32 4.73
N LYS A 101 -19.11 -25.51 5.08
CA LYS A 101 -18.27 -26.31 4.18
C LYS A 101 -19.05 -26.78 2.94
N GLN A 102 -20.30 -27.23 3.10
CA GLN A 102 -21.15 -27.57 1.96
C GLN A 102 -21.47 -26.36 1.07
N LEU A 103 -21.71 -25.18 1.66
CA LEU A 103 -21.92 -23.94 0.91
C LEU A 103 -20.69 -23.51 0.10
N ALA A 104 -19.49 -23.70 0.67
CA ALA A 104 -18.22 -23.44 -0.03
C ALA A 104 -18.01 -24.41 -1.21
N GLU A 105 -18.28 -25.70 -1.03
CA GLU A 105 -18.19 -26.71 -2.09
C GLU A 105 -19.20 -26.48 -3.22
N VAL A 106 -20.44 -26.10 -2.88
CA VAL A 106 -21.48 -25.74 -3.87
C VAL A 106 -21.08 -24.48 -4.65
N ARG A 107 -20.48 -23.48 -3.98
CA ARG A 107 -20.01 -22.24 -4.63
C ARG A 107 -18.81 -22.48 -5.54
N ALA A 108 -17.86 -23.33 -5.13
CA ALA A 108 -16.71 -23.72 -5.96
C ALA A 108 -17.16 -24.45 -7.24
N SER A 109 -18.14 -25.36 -7.11
CA SER A 109 -18.75 -26.07 -8.24
C SER A 109 -19.52 -25.12 -9.19
N ALA A 110 -20.21 -24.12 -8.63
CA ALA A 110 -20.91 -23.10 -9.40
C ALA A 110 -19.95 -22.17 -10.18
N SER A 111 -18.83 -21.75 -9.57
CA SER A 111 -17.78 -20.97 -10.26
C SER A 111 -17.13 -21.73 -11.41
N SER A 112 -16.82 -23.02 -11.22
CA SER A 112 -16.32 -23.91 -12.28
C SER A 112 -17.30 -24.01 -13.45
N SER A 113 -18.59 -24.17 -13.15
CA SER A 113 -19.66 -24.25 -14.15
C SER A 113 -19.86 -22.93 -14.90
N MET A 114 -19.75 -21.80 -14.20
CA MET A 114 -19.87 -20.46 -14.79
C MET A 114 -18.68 -20.11 -15.70
N MET A 115 -17.45 -20.47 -15.32
CA MET A 115 -16.27 -20.36 -16.20
C MET A 115 -16.43 -21.18 -17.48
N LYS A 116 -16.99 -22.39 -17.36
CA LYS A 116 -17.26 -23.27 -18.51
C LYS A 116 -18.34 -22.69 -19.44
N MET A 117 -19.32 -21.98 -18.88
CA MET A 117 -20.38 -21.31 -19.63
C MET A 117 -19.90 -20.02 -20.33
N MET A 118 -18.97 -19.27 -19.72
CA MET A 118 -18.36 -18.09 -20.36
C MET A 118 -17.47 -18.45 -21.56
N ARG A 119 -16.81 -19.62 -21.56
CA ARG A 119 -16.08 -20.13 -22.73
C ARG A 119 -16.98 -20.44 -23.93
N ALA A 120 -18.27 -20.71 -23.71
CA ALA A 120 -19.18 -21.15 -24.77
C ALA A 120 -19.81 -20.00 -25.58
N ASN A 121 -19.76 -18.75 -25.11
CA ASN A 121 -20.57 -17.65 -25.65
C ASN A 121 -19.80 -16.49 -26.33
N THR A 122 -18.53 -16.64 -26.66
CA THR A 122 -17.81 -15.61 -27.44
C THR A 122 -18.01 -15.79 -28.94
N ALA A 123 -19.15 -15.32 -29.46
CA ALA A 123 -19.28 -14.86 -30.83
C ALA A 123 -20.37 -13.79 -30.93
N SER A 124 -19.98 -12.53 -31.07
CA SER A 124 -20.59 -11.59 -32.02
C SER A 124 -19.74 -10.33 -32.10
N VAL A 125 -19.30 -10.00 -33.32
CA VAL A 125 -18.59 -8.77 -33.67
C VAL A 125 -19.63 -7.67 -33.84
N ILE A 126 -19.56 -6.59 -33.05
CA ILE A 126 -20.16 -5.31 -33.40
C ILE A 126 -19.08 -4.24 -33.17
N ALA A 127 -18.68 -3.59 -34.25
CA ALA A 127 -17.76 -2.47 -34.25
C ALA A 127 -18.38 -1.27 -33.52
N ALA A 128 -17.61 -0.64 -32.62
CA ALA A 128 -17.97 0.61 -31.98
C ALA A 128 -17.10 1.75 -32.55
N PRO A 129 -17.65 2.98 -32.67
CA PRO A 129 -17.06 4.06 -33.44
C PRO A 129 -15.92 4.77 -32.69
N GLU A 130 -15.01 5.33 -33.48
CA GLU A 130 -13.82 6.08 -33.07
C GLU A 130 -14.24 7.48 -32.56
N VAL A 131 -13.77 7.86 -31.37
CA VAL A 131 -13.96 9.19 -30.78
C VAL A 131 -12.57 9.77 -30.51
N GLU A 132 -12.23 10.85 -31.22
CA GLU A 132 -11.06 11.69 -30.92
C GLU A 132 -11.26 12.39 -29.57
N LEU A 133 -10.29 12.23 -28.66
CA LEU A 133 -10.22 12.96 -27.39
C LEU A 133 -8.99 13.87 -27.40
N GLU A 134 -9.22 15.16 -27.18
CA GLU A 134 -8.19 16.19 -27.03
C GLU A 134 -7.30 15.96 -25.80
N ASN A 135 -6.05 16.35 -25.96
CA ASN A 135 -4.86 16.03 -25.16
C ASN A 135 -4.78 16.75 -23.79
N PRO A 136 -4.72 16.02 -22.65
CA PRO A 136 -4.19 16.52 -21.39
C PRO A 136 -2.79 15.93 -21.09
N GLY A 137 -1.89 16.71 -20.48
CA GLY A 137 -0.51 16.31 -20.19
C GLY A 137 -0.32 15.00 -19.40
N PRO A 138 0.94 14.51 -19.27
CA PRO A 138 1.30 13.08 -19.20
C PRO A 138 0.96 12.32 -17.91
N LEU A 139 0.09 12.85 -17.04
CA LEU A 139 -0.33 12.17 -15.81
C LEU A 139 -1.85 12.25 -15.53
N GLY A 140 -2.69 12.75 -16.43
CA GLY A 140 -4.15 12.57 -16.34
C GLY A 140 -4.81 12.92 -15.00
N LEU A 141 -4.24 13.83 -14.21
CA LEU A 141 -4.82 14.33 -12.96
C LEU A 141 -5.30 15.76 -13.18
N GLY A 142 -6.44 15.88 -13.88
CA GLY A 142 -7.26 17.08 -13.89
C GLY A 142 -8.20 17.07 -12.68
N LEU A 143 -8.10 18.09 -11.82
CA LEU A 143 -9.14 18.42 -10.86
C LEU A 143 -10.34 18.99 -11.62
N GLY A 144 -11.31 18.14 -11.97
CA GLY A 144 -12.62 18.55 -12.50
C GLY A 144 -13.27 17.56 -13.46
N ASP A 145 -14.56 17.30 -13.22
CA ASP A 145 -15.57 16.65 -14.09
C ASP A 145 -15.57 15.10 -14.17
N LEU A 146 -16.41 14.39 -13.40
CA LEU A 146 -17.86 14.15 -13.56
C LEU A 146 -18.24 13.43 -14.87
N GLY A 147 -18.52 12.13 -14.72
CA GLY A 147 -19.18 11.30 -15.73
C GLY A 147 -19.88 10.14 -15.03
N ALA A 148 -21.06 10.41 -14.48
CA ALA A 148 -21.94 9.40 -13.91
C ALA A 148 -22.45 8.46 -15.01
N GLY A 149 -21.79 7.31 -15.17
CA GLY A 149 -22.28 6.20 -15.98
C GLY A 149 -23.14 5.26 -15.14
N MET A 150 -24.46 5.47 -15.17
CA MET A 150 -25.44 4.49 -14.69
C MET A 150 -25.27 3.17 -15.45
N GLY A 151 -24.65 2.19 -14.81
CA GLY A 151 -24.61 0.80 -15.26
C GLY A 151 -25.41 -0.07 -14.29
N MET A 152 -26.70 -0.29 -14.58
CA MET A 152 -27.45 -1.36 -13.93
C MET A 152 -26.87 -2.71 -14.42
N GLY A 153 -26.02 -3.32 -13.59
CA GLY A 153 -25.52 -4.68 -13.77
C GLY A 153 -26.06 -5.58 -12.68
N SER A 154 -27.12 -6.32 -12.99
CA SER A 154 -27.58 -7.46 -12.18
C SER A 154 -26.51 -8.55 -12.22
N GLY A 155 -25.76 -8.72 -11.13
CA GLY A 155 -24.75 -9.75 -10.98
C GLY A 155 -24.59 -10.09 -9.50
N GLY A 156 -25.21 -11.20 -9.07
CA GLY A 156 -25.18 -11.68 -7.70
C GLY A 156 -23.78 -12.10 -7.25
N GLY A 157 -23.03 -11.17 -6.68
CA GLY A 157 -21.82 -11.42 -5.91
C GLY A 157 -22.02 -10.90 -4.50
N GLY A 158 -22.23 -11.79 -3.53
CA GLY A 158 -22.28 -11.43 -2.13
C GLY A 158 -20.93 -10.88 -1.67
N GLY A 159 -20.77 -9.56 -1.73
CA GLY A 159 -19.67 -8.80 -1.16
C GLY A 159 -20.25 -7.57 -0.47
N GLY A 160 -19.88 -7.35 0.79
CA GLY A 160 -19.95 -6.00 1.35
C GLY A 160 -19.01 -5.16 0.49
N GLY A 161 -19.58 -4.44 -0.48
CA GLY A 161 -18.84 -3.93 -1.62
C GLY A 161 -17.84 -2.86 -1.22
N MET A 162 -16.60 -2.99 -1.69
CA MET A 162 -15.62 -1.90 -1.67
C MET A 162 -16.26 -0.62 -2.19
N ASN A 163 -15.99 0.50 -1.52
CA ASN A 163 -16.34 1.80 -2.11
C ASN A 163 -15.35 2.15 -3.24
N MET A 164 -15.63 1.62 -4.43
CA MET A 164 -14.77 1.77 -5.60
C MET A 164 -14.48 3.22 -5.96
N ALA A 165 -15.36 4.17 -5.62
CA ALA A 165 -15.17 5.58 -5.90
C ALA A 165 -14.01 6.20 -5.10
N ARG A 166 -13.70 5.65 -3.92
CA ARG A 166 -12.66 6.15 -3.01
C ARG A 166 -11.31 5.44 -3.18
N ILE A 167 -11.30 4.24 -3.77
CA ILE A 167 -10.05 3.57 -4.17
C ILE A 167 -9.34 4.46 -5.22
N PRO A 168 -8.05 4.78 -5.04
CA PRO A 168 -7.28 5.52 -6.03
C PRO A 168 -7.38 4.90 -7.42
N ALA A 169 -7.61 5.72 -8.45
CA ALA A 169 -7.83 5.24 -9.82
C ALA A 169 -6.73 4.28 -10.30
N VAL A 170 -5.48 4.56 -9.88
CA VAL A 170 -4.29 3.76 -10.18
C VAL A 170 -4.37 2.29 -9.78
N ILE A 171 -5.16 1.93 -8.77
CA ILE A 171 -5.31 0.54 -8.29
C ILE A 171 -6.76 0.03 -8.38
N ARG A 172 -7.68 0.82 -8.94
CA ARG A 172 -9.12 0.51 -8.97
C ARG A 172 -9.44 -0.58 -9.99
N GLY A 173 -8.78 -0.55 -11.15
CA GLY A 173 -9.08 -1.43 -12.29
C GLY A 173 -8.95 -2.92 -11.97
N ARG A 174 -7.96 -3.29 -11.15
CA ARG A 174 -7.70 -4.68 -10.73
C ARG A 174 -8.79 -5.30 -9.84
N CYS A 175 -9.64 -4.49 -9.22
CA CYS A 175 -10.62 -4.96 -8.22
C CYS A 175 -11.98 -5.34 -8.80
N VAL A 176 -12.20 -5.13 -10.09
CA VAL A 176 -13.41 -5.59 -10.79
C VAL A 176 -12.99 -6.64 -11.80
N PRO A 177 -13.39 -7.92 -11.66
CA PRO A 177 -12.90 -8.99 -12.53
C PRO A 177 -13.08 -8.72 -14.03
N GLY A 178 -14.25 -8.19 -14.43
CA GLY A 178 -14.50 -7.82 -15.83
C GLY A 178 -13.59 -6.69 -16.33
N GLU A 179 -13.27 -5.72 -15.46
CA GLU A 179 -12.35 -4.62 -15.76
C GLU A 179 -10.91 -5.11 -15.85
N ARG A 180 -10.49 -5.96 -14.91
CA ARG A 180 -9.17 -6.57 -14.87
C ARG A 180 -8.86 -7.31 -16.17
N ILE A 181 -9.80 -8.16 -16.63
CA ILE A 181 -9.66 -8.89 -17.90
C ILE A 181 -9.69 -7.94 -19.11
N ARG A 182 -10.48 -6.85 -19.05
CA ARG A 182 -10.49 -5.84 -20.12
C ARG A 182 -9.15 -5.14 -20.24
N LEU A 183 -8.61 -4.64 -19.12
CA LEU A 183 -7.30 -3.98 -19.05
C LEU A 183 -6.18 -4.92 -19.48
N LEU A 184 -6.25 -6.18 -19.07
CA LEU A 184 -5.34 -7.22 -19.49
C LEU A 184 -5.28 -7.32 -21.02
N ARG A 185 -6.44 -7.46 -21.67
CA ARG A 185 -6.53 -7.60 -23.13
C ARG A 185 -6.15 -6.32 -23.86
N SER A 186 -6.59 -5.16 -23.38
CA SER A 186 -6.29 -3.87 -24.04
C SER A 186 -4.81 -3.55 -24.05
N ASN A 187 -4.06 -4.05 -23.06
CA ASN A 187 -2.62 -3.84 -22.94
C ASN A 187 -1.77 -4.98 -23.54
N GLY A 188 -2.39 -5.86 -24.34
CA GLY A 188 -1.69 -6.92 -25.05
C GLY A 188 -1.40 -8.18 -24.21
N GLY A 189 -2.08 -8.37 -23.08
CA GLY A 189 -2.11 -9.64 -22.36
C GLY A 189 -3.08 -10.65 -23.00
N THR A 190 -3.01 -11.92 -22.58
CA THR A 190 -3.97 -12.96 -22.99
C THR A 190 -4.68 -13.59 -21.80
N ALA A 191 -5.78 -14.33 -22.02
CA ALA A 191 -6.50 -14.97 -20.91
C ALA A 191 -5.62 -15.96 -20.13
N GLU A 192 -4.65 -16.59 -20.79
CA GLU A 192 -3.68 -17.50 -20.18
C GLU A 192 -2.77 -16.78 -19.17
N VAL A 193 -2.55 -15.46 -19.31
CA VAL A 193 -1.81 -14.67 -18.33
C VAL A 193 -2.55 -14.66 -16.99
N GLU A 194 -3.88 -14.48 -17.01
CA GLU A 194 -4.70 -14.54 -15.79
C GLU A 194 -4.60 -15.92 -15.14
N ASP A 195 -4.74 -16.99 -15.93
CA ASP A 195 -4.63 -18.37 -15.43
C ASP A 195 -3.24 -18.63 -14.79
N THR A 196 -2.19 -18.04 -15.37
CA THR A 196 -0.81 -18.13 -14.86
C THR A 196 -0.65 -17.41 -13.54
N VAL A 197 -1.22 -16.20 -13.40
CA VAL A 197 -1.24 -15.48 -12.13
C VAL A 197 -1.97 -16.28 -11.06
N VAL A 198 -3.18 -16.76 -11.35
CA VAL A 198 -4.00 -17.51 -10.37
C VAL A 198 -3.30 -18.79 -9.90
N LYS A 199 -2.68 -19.57 -10.81
CA LYS A 199 -1.90 -20.77 -10.42
C LYS A 199 -0.75 -20.43 -9.46
N ALA A 200 -0.07 -19.32 -9.67
CA ALA A 200 1.00 -18.88 -8.78
C ALA A 200 0.45 -18.44 -7.41
N LEU A 201 -0.71 -17.77 -7.38
CA LEU A 201 -1.39 -17.41 -6.12
C LEU A 201 -1.83 -18.68 -5.35
N ASP A 202 -2.36 -19.69 -6.05
CA ASP A 202 -2.71 -20.99 -5.44
C ASP A 202 -1.48 -21.66 -4.81
N TRP A 203 -0.34 -21.63 -5.49
CA TRP A 203 0.90 -22.14 -4.94
C TRP A 203 1.37 -21.34 -3.71
N LEU A 204 1.33 -20.01 -3.79
CA LEU A 204 1.71 -19.13 -2.68
C LEU A 204 0.85 -19.41 -1.45
N GLN A 205 -0.45 -19.71 -1.61
CA GLN A 205 -1.33 -20.07 -0.51
C GLN A 205 -0.83 -21.35 0.20
N GLY A 206 -0.42 -22.36 -0.56
CA GLY A 206 0.16 -23.59 -0.01
C GLY A 206 1.56 -23.43 0.58
N ALA A 207 2.31 -22.40 0.15
CA ALA A 207 3.66 -22.11 0.62
C ALA A 207 3.71 -21.18 1.86
N GLN A 208 2.56 -20.74 2.37
CA GLN A 208 2.49 -19.86 3.56
C GLN A 208 2.90 -20.63 4.82
N ASN A 209 3.73 -20.01 5.67
CA ASN A 209 4.13 -20.57 6.95
C ASN A 209 2.94 -20.59 7.94
N PRO A 210 2.99 -21.42 9.00
CA PRO A 210 1.94 -21.48 10.03
C PRO A 210 1.67 -20.13 10.72
N ASP A 211 2.67 -19.25 10.81
CA ASP A 211 2.55 -17.91 11.41
C ASP A 211 2.01 -16.85 10.43
N GLY A 212 1.68 -17.23 9.20
CA GLY A 212 1.18 -16.35 8.15
C GLY A 212 2.26 -15.71 7.27
N SER A 213 3.54 -15.82 7.64
CA SER A 213 4.63 -15.27 6.83
C SER A 213 4.96 -16.14 5.62
N TRP A 214 5.77 -15.61 4.71
CA TRP A 214 6.43 -16.37 3.65
C TRP A 214 7.94 -16.35 3.82
N GLY A 215 8.61 -17.42 3.40
CA GLY A 215 10.06 -17.56 3.46
C GLY A 215 10.58 -17.88 4.87
N THR A 216 11.90 -17.95 4.98
CA THR A 216 12.63 -18.40 6.17
C THR A 216 13.72 -17.43 6.58
N THR A 217 14.41 -16.82 5.60
CA THR A 217 15.59 -15.98 5.84
C THR A 217 15.25 -14.51 5.77
N TYR A 218 14.45 -14.10 4.78
CA TYR A 218 14.07 -12.72 4.54
C TYR A 218 12.56 -12.56 4.63
N GLN A 219 11.99 -13.02 5.74
CA GLN A 219 10.55 -13.22 5.90
C GLN A 219 9.74 -11.94 5.65
N ALA A 220 10.24 -10.77 6.05
CA ALA A 220 9.53 -9.52 5.81
C ALA A 220 9.47 -9.17 4.31
N ALA A 221 10.57 -9.35 3.56
CA ALA A 221 10.55 -9.16 2.10
C ALA A 221 9.64 -10.18 1.42
N MET A 222 9.77 -11.46 1.75
CA MET A 222 9.01 -12.53 1.10
C MET A 222 7.51 -12.41 1.38
N THR A 223 7.14 -12.08 2.61
CA THR A 223 5.75 -11.79 2.98
C THR A 223 5.24 -10.55 2.23
N GLY A 224 6.04 -9.48 2.14
CA GLY A 224 5.68 -8.30 1.36
C GLY A 224 5.47 -8.60 -0.13
N PHE A 225 6.34 -9.41 -0.74
CA PHE A 225 6.20 -9.86 -2.13
C PHE A 225 4.94 -10.69 -2.37
N ALA A 226 4.67 -11.66 -1.50
CA ALA A 226 3.47 -12.49 -1.59
C ALA A 226 2.20 -11.63 -1.46
N LEU A 227 2.16 -10.74 -0.45
CA LEU A 227 1.06 -9.81 -0.27
C LEU A 227 0.88 -8.88 -1.48
N LEU A 228 1.95 -8.30 -2.02
CA LEU A 228 1.86 -7.48 -3.23
C LEU A 228 1.25 -8.28 -4.39
N SER A 229 1.60 -9.55 -4.55
CA SER A 229 1.02 -10.43 -5.58
C SER A 229 -0.47 -10.67 -5.36
N TYR A 230 -0.92 -10.94 -4.12
CA TYR A 230 -2.36 -11.04 -3.85
C TYR A 230 -3.09 -9.72 -4.11
N LEU A 231 -2.57 -8.61 -3.56
CA LEU A 231 -3.18 -7.29 -3.66
C LEU A 231 -3.18 -6.77 -5.11
N GLY A 232 -2.23 -7.23 -5.94
CA GLY A 232 -2.15 -6.93 -7.36
C GLY A 232 -3.28 -7.50 -8.18
N HIS A 233 -3.68 -8.73 -7.88
CA HIS A 233 -4.91 -9.34 -8.36
C HIS A 233 -6.16 -8.83 -7.60
N CYS A 234 -5.98 -7.89 -6.67
CA CYS A 234 -7.00 -7.38 -5.75
C CYS A 234 -7.65 -8.45 -4.87
N GLU A 235 -6.85 -9.42 -4.44
CA GLU A 235 -7.20 -10.32 -3.36
C GLU A 235 -6.94 -9.66 -2.01
N THR A 236 -7.95 -9.69 -1.14
CA THR A 236 -7.98 -8.98 0.14
C THR A 236 -8.39 -9.94 1.26
N PRO A 237 -8.40 -9.53 2.54
CA PRO A 237 -8.96 -10.36 3.61
C PRO A 237 -10.42 -10.78 3.42
N ARG A 238 -11.18 -10.13 2.52
CA ARG A 238 -12.56 -10.49 2.20
C ARG A 238 -12.69 -11.45 1.03
N SER A 239 -11.59 -11.76 0.35
CA SER A 239 -11.58 -12.71 -0.76
C SER A 239 -12.07 -14.09 -0.32
N ALA A 240 -12.92 -14.71 -1.15
CA ALA A 240 -13.53 -15.99 -0.81
C ALA A 240 -12.50 -17.13 -0.69
N GLN A 241 -11.44 -17.11 -1.50
CA GLN A 241 -10.40 -18.15 -1.51
C GLN A 241 -9.16 -17.74 -0.71
N TYR A 242 -8.68 -16.50 -0.91
CA TYR A 242 -7.40 -16.05 -0.35
C TYR A 242 -7.54 -15.15 0.89
N GLY A 243 -8.77 -14.92 1.38
CA GLY A 243 -9.03 -13.99 2.49
C GLY A 243 -8.21 -14.28 3.73
N ASP A 244 -8.28 -15.52 4.22
CA ASP A 244 -7.52 -15.95 5.39
C ASP A 244 -6.00 -15.86 5.17
N THR A 245 -5.56 -16.20 3.96
CA THR A 245 -4.14 -16.14 3.56
C THR A 245 -3.61 -14.71 3.60
N VAL A 246 -4.34 -13.76 3.01
CA VAL A 246 -3.98 -12.34 3.01
C VAL A 246 -4.03 -11.77 4.43
N LEU A 247 -5.07 -12.08 5.21
CA LEU A 247 -5.21 -11.61 6.58
C LEU A 247 -4.02 -12.04 7.45
N LYS A 248 -3.67 -13.34 7.41
CA LYS A 248 -2.52 -13.88 8.15
C LYS A 248 -1.20 -13.25 7.72
N GLY A 249 -1.01 -13.01 6.43
CA GLY A 249 0.17 -12.31 5.90
C GLY A 249 0.31 -10.89 6.44
N LEU A 250 -0.80 -10.14 6.47
CA LEU A 250 -0.81 -8.79 7.01
C LEU A 250 -0.55 -8.76 8.52
N GLN A 251 -1.16 -9.69 9.27
CA GLN A 251 -0.91 -9.86 10.69
C GLN A 251 0.56 -10.22 10.98
N ALA A 252 1.18 -11.06 10.14
CA ALA A 252 2.59 -11.41 10.27
C ALA A 252 3.49 -10.18 10.11
N LEU A 253 3.26 -9.31 9.12
CA LEU A 253 4.03 -8.07 8.96
C LEU A 253 3.79 -7.07 10.11
N VAL A 254 2.54 -6.94 10.58
CA VAL A 254 2.20 -6.13 11.76
C VAL A 254 2.98 -6.60 12.98
N GLU A 255 2.99 -7.91 13.23
CA GLU A 255 3.71 -8.50 14.36
C GLU A 255 5.24 -8.36 14.23
N MET A 256 5.80 -8.54 13.02
CA MET A 256 7.22 -8.29 12.76
C MET A 256 7.59 -6.84 13.04
N SER A 257 6.76 -5.88 12.62
CA SER A 257 6.95 -4.46 12.90
C SER A 257 6.92 -4.20 14.41
N ARG A 258 5.91 -4.73 15.12
CA ARG A 258 5.77 -4.58 16.57
C ARG A 258 7.00 -5.09 17.33
N ARG A 259 7.42 -6.34 17.06
CA ARG A 259 8.62 -6.95 17.67
C ARG A 259 9.91 -6.21 17.31
N GLY A 260 9.97 -5.65 16.10
CA GLY A 260 11.12 -4.92 15.58
C GLY A 260 11.18 -3.43 15.97
N GLY A 261 10.27 -2.94 16.81
CA GLY A 261 10.17 -1.52 17.16
C GLY A 261 9.88 -0.65 15.93
N GLY A 262 8.98 -1.10 15.07
CA GLY A 262 8.65 -0.52 13.77
C GLY A 262 9.43 -1.10 12.59
N ARG A 263 10.58 -1.73 12.82
CA ARG A 263 11.43 -2.26 11.74
C ARG A 263 11.07 -3.71 11.41
N MET A 264 10.46 -3.91 10.24
CA MET A 264 10.28 -5.23 9.62
C MET A 264 11.62 -5.70 9.00
N ARG A 265 12.30 -6.66 9.65
CA ARG A 265 13.67 -7.05 9.28
C ARG A 265 14.06 -8.45 9.74
N ASN A 266 15.01 -9.05 9.01
CA ASN A 266 15.93 -10.02 9.58
C ASN A 266 17.00 -9.30 10.44
N VAL A 267 17.02 -9.62 11.74
CA VAL A 267 17.93 -8.98 12.72
C VAL A 267 19.39 -9.36 12.44
N GLY A 268 20.30 -8.39 12.49
CA GLY A 268 21.73 -8.61 12.27
C GLY A 268 22.16 -8.59 10.81
N ASN A 269 21.23 -8.51 9.86
CA ASN A 269 21.53 -8.45 8.43
C ASN A 269 21.24 -7.06 7.84
N LYS A 270 22.25 -6.36 7.30
CA LYS A 270 22.07 -5.01 6.71
C LYS A 270 21.18 -5.00 5.45
N ASN A 271 20.87 -6.15 4.87
CA ASN A 271 19.90 -6.27 3.77
C ASN A 271 18.47 -5.92 4.19
N TRP A 272 18.20 -5.77 5.50
CA TRP A 272 16.89 -5.42 6.01
C TRP A 272 16.29 -4.13 5.44
N ALA A 273 17.11 -3.23 4.89
CA ALA A 273 16.62 -2.06 4.16
C ALA A 273 15.68 -2.45 3.01
N TYR A 274 15.99 -3.53 2.28
CA TYR A 274 15.11 -4.09 1.25
C TYR A 274 13.82 -4.62 1.86
N GLU A 275 13.95 -5.48 2.88
CA GLU A 275 12.79 -6.09 3.56
C GLU A 275 11.80 -5.05 4.06
N HIS A 276 12.32 -4.01 4.72
CA HIS A 276 11.48 -2.96 5.26
C HIS A 276 10.79 -2.17 4.16
N GLY A 277 11.51 -1.78 3.09
CA GLY A 277 10.90 -1.07 1.96
C GLY A 277 9.79 -1.88 1.28
N ILE A 278 10.04 -3.16 0.98
CA ILE A 278 9.08 -4.06 0.33
C ILE A 278 7.85 -4.29 1.22
N ALA A 279 8.06 -4.57 2.51
CA ALA A 279 6.96 -4.78 3.45
C ALA A 279 6.13 -3.52 3.68
N THR A 280 6.77 -2.34 3.80
CA THR A 280 6.05 -1.05 3.90
C THR A 280 5.22 -0.79 2.65
N TYR A 281 5.76 -1.09 1.46
CA TYR A 281 4.98 -0.99 0.22
C TYR A 281 3.72 -1.87 0.27
N ALA A 282 3.87 -3.14 0.64
CA ALA A 282 2.75 -4.08 0.76
C ALA A 282 1.67 -3.61 1.76
N LEU A 283 2.08 -3.14 2.94
CA LEU A 283 1.16 -2.62 3.96
C LEU A 283 0.38 -1.40 3.47
N GLY A 284 1.01 -0.52 2.68
CA GLY A 284 0.35 0.64 2.11
C GLY A 284 -0.73 0.29 1.09
N GLU A 285 -0.45 -0.66 0.19
CA GLU A 285 -1.48 -1.15 -0.74
C GLU A 285 -2.62 -1.85 -0.02
N ALA A 286 -2.30 -2.67 0.99
CA ALA A 286 -3.31 -3.33 1.80
C ALA A 286 -4.20 -2.32 2.52
N LEU A 287 -3.62 -1.30 3.15
CA LEU A 287 -4.34 -0.25 3.85
C LEU A 287 -5.34 0.49 2.94
N MET A 288 -4.95 0.79 1.70
CA MET A 288 -5.85 1.42 0.73
C MET A 288 -7.06 0.54 0.39
N LEU A 289 -6.85 -0.77 0.22
CA LEU A 289 -7.92 -1.69 -0.12
C LEU A 289 -8.81 -2.01 1.07
N THR A 290 -8.23 -2.30 2.24
CA THR A 290 -8.97 -2.70 3.44
C THR A 290 -9.82 -1.56 4.02
N ARG A 291 -9.34 -0.31 3.94
CA ARG A 291 -10.13 0.88 4.32
C ARG A 291 -11.44 0.95 3.54
N GLU A 292 -11.39 0.73 2.22
CA GLU A 292 -12.57 0.86 1.36
C GLU A 292 -13.50 -0.36 1.42
N GLU A 293 -13.00 -1.51 1.86
CA GLU A 293 -13.79 -2.69 2.21
C GLU A 293 -14.50 -2.61 3.56
N GLY A 294 -14.11 -1.64 4.40
CA GLY A 294 -14.50 -1.60 5.81
C GLY A 294 -13.87 -2.74 6.64
N THR A 295 -12.77 -3.33 6.17
CA THR A 295 -12.04 -4.38 6.88
C THR A 295 -11.05 -3.73 7.83
N GLN A 296 -11.26 -3.90 9.14
CA GLN A 296 -10.30 -3.44 10.14
C GLN A 296 -9.26 -4.52 10.41
N ILE A 297 -8.00 -4.20 10.15
CA ILE A 297 -6.86 -4.99 10.63
C ILE A 297 -6.27 -4.25 11.81
N PRO A 298 -6.24 -4.85 13.01
CA PRO A 298 -5.68 -4.23 14.21
C PRO A 298 -4.30 -3.65 13.94
N GLU A 299 -4.09 -2.41 14.38
CA GLU A 299 -2.80 -1.69 14.32
C GLU A 299 -2.21 -1.45 12.91
N LEU A 300 -2.87 -1.87 11.82
CA LEU A 300 -2.30 -1.74 10.47
C LEU A 300 -1.94 -0.30 10.12
N GLU A 301 -2.82 0.64 10.42
CA GLU A 301 -2.61 2.06 10.09
C GLU A 301 -1.46 2.69 10.89
N SER A 302 -1.40 2.43 12.20
CA SER A 302 -0.33 2.95 13.05
C SER A 302 1.02 2.30 12.73
N VAL A 303 1.02 1.00 12.45
CA VAL A 303 2.21 0.27 11.98
C VAL A 303 2.69 0.82 10.63
N TYR A 304 1.78 1.04 9.68
CA TYR A 304 2.13 1.58 8.38
C TYR A 304 2.72 2.99 8.49
N ALA A 305 2.09 3.88 9.27
CA ALA A 305 2.60 5.23 9.51
C ALA A 305 4.03 5.20 10.08
N ASN A 306 4.26 4.38 11.10
CA ASN A 306 5.59 4.23 11.70
C ASN A 306 6.62 3.63 10.72
N ALA A 307 6.21 2.66 9.90
CA ALA A 307 7.08 2.06 8.90
C ALA A 307 7.48 3.07 7.81
N VAL A 308 6.55 3.92 7.36
CA VAL A 308 6.86 5.03 6.44
C VAL A 308 7.81 6.03 7.09
N ARG A 309 7.59 6.39 8.36
CA ARG A 309 8.49 7.29 9.10
C ARG A 309 9.91 6.74 9.17
N ILE A 310 10.08 5.44 9.45
CA ILE A 310 11.40 4.79 9.45
C ILE A 310 12.06 4.83 8.06
N VAL A 311 11.30 4.69 6.98
CA VAL A 311 11.81 4.90 5.62
C VAL A 311 12.32 6.34 5.44
N ILE A 312 11.54 7.34 5.85
CA ILE A 312 11.90 8.77 5.74
C ILE A 312 13.16 9.08 6.57
N GLU A 313 13.20 8.64 7.84
CA GLU A 313 14.33 8.87 8.75
C GLU A 313 15.61 8.18 8.28
N GLY A 314 15.48 7.03 7.58
CA GLY A 314 16.59 6.26 7.02
C GLY A 314 17.22 6.87 5.77
N GLN A 315 16.64 7.94 5.21
CA GLN A 315 17.10 8.54 3.96
C GLN A 315 18.46 9.26 4.15
N ASN A 316 19.33 9.11 3.15
CA ASN A 316 20.60 9.85 3.08
C ASN A 316 20.36 11.31 2.67
N SER A 317 21.33 12.17 2.93
CA SER A 317 21.28 13.58 2.53
C SER A 317 21.22 13.79 1.01
N ASP A 318 21.76 12.85 0.22
CA ASP A 318 21.69 12.87 -1.24
C ASP A 318 20.33 12.43 -1.79
N GLY A 319 19.43 11.93 -0.93
CA GLY A 319 18.07 11.51 -1.28
C GLY A 319 17.91 10.02 -1.58
N GLY A 320 19.00 9.23 -1.59
CA GLY A 320 18.94 7.78 -1.71
C GLY A 320 18.96 7.07 -0.34
N TRP A 321 18.99 5.74 -0.37
CA TRP A 321 19.15 4.89 0.82
C TRP A 321 20.35 3.98 0.67
N VAL A 322 20.90 3.54 1.79
CA VAL A 322 21.95 2.53 1.85
C VAL A 322 21.51 1.34 2.71
N TYR A 323 22.22 0.23 2.57
CA TYR A 323 22.02 -0.97 3.38
C TYR A 323 21.95 -0.64 4.87
N GLY A 324 20.93 -1.20 5.52
CA GLY A 324 20.67 -1.05 6.94
C GLY A 324 20.34 0.38 7.41
N TYR A 325 20.02 1.29 6.48
CA TYR A 325 19.74 2.70 6.77
C TYR A 325 20.84 3.36 7.62
N THR A 326 22.11 3.01 7.36
CA THR A 326 23.25 3.56 8.11
C THR A 326 23.47 5.05 7.86
N ARG A 327 22.91 5.59 6.77
CA ARG A 327 23.09 6.97 6.30
C ARG A 327 24.56 7.34 6.05
N GLN A 328 25.39 6.34 5.79
CA GLN A 328 26.81 6.49 5.50
C GLN A 328 27.09 6.21 4.02
N GLY A 329 27.75 7.16 3.36
CA GLY A 329 28.13 7.06 1.95
C GLY A 329 27.02 7.49 0.98
N ALA A 330 27.30 7.32 -0.31
CA ALA A 330 26.35 7.64 -1.38
C ALA A 330 25.19 6.64 -1.40
N GLY A 331 23.99 7.15 -1.62
CA GLY A 331 22.76 6.39 -1.81
C GLY A 331 22.88 5.36 -2.92
N ASP A 332 22.16 4.28 -2.75
CA ASP A 332 22.23 3.05 -3.52
C ASP A 332 20.92 2.88 -4.30
N LEU A 333 20.97 2.95 -5.63
CA LEU A 333 19.76 2.99 -6.46
C LEU A 333 18.92 1.72 -6.33
N SER A 334 19.52 0.54 -6.16
CA SER A 334 18.74 -0.69 -6.03
C SER A 334 18.05 -0.80 -4.69
N VAL A 335 18.66 -0.32 -3.61
CA VAL A 335 17.97 -0.17 -2.32
C VAL A 335 16.81 0.80 -2.53
N THR A 336 17.15 2.04 -2.93
CA THR A 336 16.24 3.19 -3.11
C THR A 336 14.99 2.87 -3.93
N GLY A 337 15.10 1.94 -4.89
CA GLY A 337 14.00 1.38 -5.66
C GLY A 337 12.75 1.03 -4.85
N TRP A 338 12.94 0.33 -3.74
CA TRP A 338 11.82 -0.11 -2.90
C TRP A 338 11.32 0.99 -1.97
N GLN A 339 12.21 1.86 -1.47
CA GLN A 339 11.79 2.96 -0.61
C GLN A 339 10.94 3.97 -1.38
N PHE A 340 11.28 4.30 -2.63
CA PHE A 340 10.43 5.23 -3.37
C PHE A 340 9.05 4.64 -3.69
N GLN A 341 8.93 3.31 -3.89
CA GLN A 341 7.63 2.68 -4.05
C GLN A 341 6.82 2.75 -2.76
N ALA A 342 7.45 2.52 -1.61
CA ALA A 342 6.82 2.70 -0.30
C ALA A 342 6.35 4.15 -0.06
N LEU A 343 7.20 5.15 -0.36
CA LEU A 343 6.86 6.57 -0.23
C LEU A 343 5.74 6.99 -1.19
N LYS A 344 5.80 6.52 -2.44
CA LYS A 344 4.74 6.83 -3.43
C LYS A 344 3.42 6.20 -3.03
N THR A 345 3.46 4.99 -2.47
CA THR A 345 2.28 4.33 -1.92
C THR A 345 1.72 5.09 -0.72
N ALA A 346 2.57 5.68 0.14
CA ALA A 346 2.12 6.53 1.24
C ALA A 346 1.40 7.78 0.75
N GLN A 347 1.89 8.37 -0.35
CA GLN A 347 1.22 9.50 -1.01
C GLN A 347 -0.16 9.08 -1.56
N TYR A 348 -0.27 7.91 -2.19
CA TYR A 348 -1.56 7.38 -2.66
C TYR A 348 -2.53 7.03 -1.54
N ALA A 349 -2.00 6.49 -0.42
CA ALA A 349 -2.76 6.18 0.78
C ALA A 349 -3.17 7.42 1.59
N ARG A 350 -2.78 8.62 1.13
CA ARG A 350 -3.02 9.92 1.78
C ARG A 350 -2.57 9.91 3.24
N LEU A 351 -1.43 9.29 3.50
CA LEU A 351 -0.84 9.27 4.84
C LEU A 351 -0.40 10.69 5.21
N ASP A 352 -0.87 11.18 6.36
CA ASP A 352 -0.47 12.48 6.90
C ASP A 352 0.88 12.35 7.61
N GLU A 353 1.96 12.46 6.83
CA GLU A 353 3.34 12.51 7.34
C GLU A 353 4.06 13.75 6.82
N PRO A 354 4.42 14.74 7.68
CA PRO A 354 4.91 16.06 7.25
C PRO A 354 6.14 16.04 6.33
N GLU A 355 7.05 15.08 6.51
CA GLU A 355 8.29 14.97 5.73
C GLU A 355 8.15 14.11 4.46
N LEU A 356 6.96 13.59 4.16
CA LEU A 356 6.73 12.66 3.05
C LEU A 356 7.08 13.29 1.69
N ASP A 357 6.51 14.45 1.38
CA ASP A 357 6.74 15.13 0.10
C ASP A 357 8.21 15.61 -0.01
N GLY A 358 8.80 16.03 1.11
CA GLY A 358 10.22 16.39 1.18
C GLY A 358 11.13 15.19 0.85
N ALA A 359 10.83 14.01 1.40
CA ALA A 359 11.56 12.77 1.11
C ALA A 359 11.40 12.33 -0.35
N ILE A 360 10.20 12.43 -0.92
CA ILE A 360 9.92 12.17 -2.33
C ILE A 360 10.73 13.12 -3.22
N GLY A 361 10.73 14.41 -2.93
CA GLY A 361 11.48 15.42 -3.71
C GLY A 361 12.99 15.17 -3.71
N ARG A 362 13.58 14.82 -2.55
CA ARG A 362 14.99 14.42 -2.47
C ARG A 362 15.29 13.17 -3.30
N THR A 363 14.41 12.18 -3.25
CA THR A 363 14.56 10.94 -4.04
C THR A 363 14.45 11.20 -5.55
N SER A 364 13.53 12.07 -5.97
CA SER A 364 13.36 12.45 -7.38
C SER A 364 14.64 13.07 -7.96
N ARG A 365 15.29 13.95 -7.18
CA ARG A 365 16.60 14.51 -7.52
C ARG A 365 17.68 13.42 -7.56
N PHE A 366 17.78 12.58 -6.52
CA PHE A 366 18.74 11.49 -6.45
C PHE A 366 18.71 10.60 -7.70
N VAL A 367 17.51 10.12 -8.06
CA VAL A 367 17.29 9.26 -9.24
C VAL A 367 17.67 9.99 -10.52
N SER A 368 17.28 11.26 -10.65
CA SER A 368 17.60 12.08 -11.81
C SER A 368 19.11 12.23 -12.05
N GLU A 369 19.92 12.24 -11.00
CA GLU A 369 21.37 12.36 -11.10
C GLU A 369 22.08 11.04 -11.43
N ARG A 370 21.39 9.89 -11.33
CA ARG A 370 21.97 8.57 -11.60
C ARG A 370 22.02 8.19 -13.08
N GLN A 371 21.28 8.89 -13.95
CA GLN A 371 21.23 8.55 -15.38
C GLN A 371 22.54 8.94 -16.08
N GLY A 372 23.18 7.96 -16.72
CA GLY A 372 24.37 8.12 -17.52
C GLY A 372 24.12 8.73 -18.91
N ASP A 373 25.21 8.96 -19.63
CA ASP A 373 25.15 9.65 -20.92
C ASP A 373 24.63 8.73 -22.03
N GLN A 374 24.77 7.41 -21.89
CA GLN A 374 24.17 6.43 -22.81
C GLN A 374 22.66 6.23 -22.54
N GLY A 375 22.14 6.74 -21.42
CA GLY A 375 20.72 6.68 -21.05
C GLY A 375 20.41 5.66 -19.95
N GLY A 376 21.37 4.80 -19.60
CA GLY A 376 21.24 3.85 -18.49
C GLY A 376 21.36 4.53 -17.13
N PHE A 377 21.29 3.73 -16.06
CA PHE A 377 21.40 4.25 -14.69
C PHE A 377 22.50 3.56 -13.90
N GLY A 378 23.22 4.34 -13.08
CA GLY A 378 24.27 3.84 -12.22
C GLY A 378 23.79 3.49 -10.81
N TYR A 379 24.66 2.81 -10.05
CA TYR A 379 24.36 2.28 -8.73
C TYR A 379 24.43 3.35 -7.64
N ARG A 380 25.65 3.82 -7.33
CA ARG A 380 25.92 4.91 -6.37
C ARG A 380 26.38 6.21 -7.01
N ASN A 381 26.67 6.18 -8.30
CA ASN A 381 27.11 7.33 -9.09
C ASN A 381 26.30 7.34 -10.39
N ARG A 382 26.40 8.43 -11.15
CA ARG A 382 25.98 8.43 -12.55
C ARG A 382 26.63 7.27 -13.30
N GLY A 383 25.88 6.59 -14.17
CA GLY A 383 26.43 5.56 -15.04
C GLY A 383 25.37 4.85 -15.85
N ASP A 384 25.80 3.85 -16.62
CA ASP A 384 24.98 3.13 -17.56
C ASP A 384 25.01 1.64 -17.22
N LYS A 385 24.25 1.21 -16.20
CA LYS A 385 24.08 -0.21 -15.86
C LYS A 385 22.72 -0.70 -16.34
N PRO A 386 22.67 -1.71 -17.24
CA PRO A 386 21.39 -2.25 -17.72
C PRO A 386 20.49 -2.76 -16.58
N SER A 387 21.05 -3.44 -15.58
CA SER A 387 20.29 -4.03 -14.47
C SER A 387 19.59 -3.01 -13.56
N LEU A 388 20.03 -1.75 -13.55
CA LEU A 388 19.39 -0.67 -12.77
C LEU A 388 18.58 0.30 -13.62
N THR A 389 18.63 0.16 -14.93
CA THR A 389 17.99 1.12 -15.84
C THR A 389 16.48 1.16 -15.60
N GLY A 390 15.84 0.00 -15.43
CA GLY A 390 14.42 -0.05 -15.05
C GLY A 390 14.11 0.69 -13.75
N VAL A 391 14.91 0.51 -12.69
CA VAL A 391 14.70 1.17 -11.38
C VAL A 391 14.73 2.68 -11.53
N GLY A 392 15.72 3.18 -12.27
CA GLY A 392 15.86 4.61 -12.54
C GLY A 392 14.69 5.17 -13.35
N LEU A 393 14.25 4.45 -14.38
CA LEU A 393 13.12 4.86 -15.23
C LEU A 393 11.80 4.91 -14.46
N VAL A 394 11.49 3.86 -13.69
CA VAL A 394 10.31 3.84 -12.82
C VAL A 394 10.37 4.99 -11.81
N GLY A 395 11.54 5.25 -11.22
CA GLY A 395 11.73 6.39 -10.31
C GLY A 395 11.47 7.74 -10.99
N LEU A 396 11.95 7.94 -12.22
CA LEU A 396 11.64 9.16 -13.00
C LEU A 396 10.14 9.29 -13.28
N GLN A 397 9.48 8.20 -13.66
CA GLN A 397 8.05 8.17 -13.99
C GLN A 397 7.16 8.43 -12.77
N LEU A 398 7.46 7.81 -11.62
CA LEU A 398 6.63 7.90 -10.41
C LEU A 398 6.84 9.18 -9.59
N LEU A 399 8.06 9.74 -9.61
CA LEU A 399 8.46 10.85 -8.74
C LEU A 399 8.51 12.20 -9.48
N GLY A 400 7.94 12.29 -10.68
CA GLY A 400 7.83 13.55 -11.43
C GLY A 400 9.16 14.05 -12.02
N GLY A 401 10.15 13.17 -12.23
CA GLY A 401 11.44 13.50 -12.84
C GLY A 401 11.53 13.22 -14.35
N GLY A 402 10.49 12.60 -14.93
CA GLY A 402 10.47 12.09 -16.29
C GLY A 402 10.13 13.14 -17.35
N GLN A 403 11.15 13.61 -18.07
CA GLN A 403 10.99 14.15 -19.42
C GLN A 403 10.91 12.95 -20.39
N GLY A 404 9.99 12.96 -21.37
CA GLY A 404 9.79 11.83 -22.29
C GLY A 404 11.08 11.36 -22.99
N SER A 405 11.97 12.29 -23.34
CA SER A 405 13.27 11.98 -23.94
C SER A 405 14.23 11.19 -23.04
N ARG A 406 14.18 11.42 -21.72
CA ARG A 406 15.02 10.68 -20.75
C ARG A 406 14.54 9.25 -20.59
N ILE A 407 13.21 9.06 -20.59
CA ILE A 407 12.61 7.73 -20.48
C ILE A 407 12.94 6.90 -21.73
N LYS A 408 12.68 7.47 -22.91
CA LYS A 408 12.98 6.82 -24.19
C LYS A 408 14.44 6.41 -24.32
N ARG A 409 15.37 7.31 -23.98
CA ARG A 409 16.82 7.00 -23.99
C ARG A 409 17.19 5.82 -23.09
N GLY A 410 16.57 5.70 -21.91
CA GLY A 410 16.85 4.58 -21.02
C GLY A 410 16.26 3.26 -21.51
N LEU A 411 15.05 3.28 -22.09
CA LEU A 411 14.46 2.09 -22.72
C LEU A 411 15.30 1.62 -23.91
N GLU A 412 15.67 2.54 -24.81
CA GLU A 412 16.56 2.24 -25.94
C GLU A 412 17.91 1.68 -25.47
N TYR A 413 18.52 2.29 -24.45
CA TYR A 413 19.75 1.79 -23.85
C TYR A 413 19.59 0.35 -23.33
N PHE A 414 18.52 0.08 -22.58
CA PHE A 414 18.25 -1.24 -22.04
C PHE A 414 18.11 -2.28 -23.17
N PHE A 415 17.32 -1.99 -24.19
CA PHE A 415 17.09 -2.93 -25.29
C PHE A 415 18.35 -3.17 -26.14
N LYS A 416 19.15 -2.12 -26.40
CA LYS A 416 20.44 -2.24 -27.10
C LYS A 416 21.52 -2.98 -26.31
N SER A 417 21.42 -3.07 -24.99
CA SER A 417 22.43 -3.72 -24.12
C SER A 417 22.50 -5.25 -24.27
N GLY A 418 21.62 -5.86 -25.07
CA GLY A 418 21.50 -7.32 -25.18
C GLY A 418 20.64 -7.94 -24.08
N ARG A 419 20.28 -7.18 -23.03
CA ARG A 419 19.26 -7.60 -22.04
C ARG A 419 17.82 -7.49 -22.56
N GLY A 420 17.61 -6.84 -23.70
CA GLY A 420 16.31 -6.73 -24.37
C GLY A 420 15.88 -7.97 -25.16
N ASN A 421 16.83 -8.77 -25.69
CA ASN A 421 16.55 -9.93 -26.55
C ASN A 421 16.58 -11.24 -25.75
N PHE A 422 15.70 -11.33 -24.78
CA PHE A 422 15.89 -12.19 -23.61
C PHE A 422 15.48 -13.65 -23.78
N LYS A 423 16.10 -14.50 -22.95
CA LYS A 423 15.68 -15.87 -22.67
C LYS A 423 15.73 -16.16 -21.17
N TYR A 424 14.64 -16.69 -20.62
CA TYR A 424 14.48 -16.97 -19.19
C TYR A 424 15.60 -17.88 -18.63
N ASP A 425 16.03 -18.82 -19.45
CA ASP A 425 17.04 -19.82 -19.14
C ASP A 425 18.49 -19.35 -19.36
N GLN A 426 18.73 -18.12 -19.82
CA GLN A 426 20.09 -17.60 -20.02
C GLN A 426 20.69 -17.04 -18.74
N PHE A 427 21.98 -17.32 -18.51
CA PHE A 427 22.74 -16.94 -17.30
C PHE A 427 22.65 -15.45 -16.90
N ASN A 428 22.39 -14.55 -17.84
CA ASN A 428 22.23 -13.11 -17.57
C ASN A 428 20.82 -12.72 -17.13
N CYS A 429 19.92 -13.69 -16.90
CA CYS A 429 18.57 -13.45 -16.41
C CYS A 429 18.60 -12.84 -15.00
N ASP A 430 17.93 -11.70 -14.88
CA ASP A 430 17.90 -10.89 -13.67
C ASP A 430 16.46 -10.41 -13.47
N LEU A 431 15.70 -11.20 -12.69
CA LEU A 431 14.28 -10.96 -12.45
C LEU A 431 14.01 -9.61 -11.78
N TYR A 432 14.97 -9.11 -11.00
CA TYR A 432 14.88 -7.79 -10.39
C TYR A 432 14.91 -6.69 -11.46
N ALA A 433 15.90 -6.72 -12.35
CA ALA A 433 15.99 -5.78 -13.46
C ALA A 433 14.74 -5.85 -14.35
N TRP A 434 14.22 -7.06 -14.55
CA TRP A 434 13.04 -7.38 -15.35
C TRP A 434 11.74 -6.84 -14.77
N TYR A 435 11.54 -7.02 -13.47
CA TYR A 435 10.40 -6.44 -12.77
C TYR A 435 10.32 -4.93 -13.00
N TYR A 436 11.44 -4.23 -12.89
CA TYR A 436 11.46 -2.78 -13.07
C TYR A 436 11.38 -2.33 -14.53
N ILE A 437 12.05 -3.02 -15.48
CA ILE A 437 11.94 -2.63 -16.89
C ILE A 437 10.55 -2.90 -17.45
N THR A 438 9.86 -3.95 -16.96
CA THR A 438 8.48 -4.25 -17.33
C THR A 438 7.55 -3.10 -16.94
N GLN A 439 7.68 -2.60 -15.71
CA GLN A 439 6.97 -1.40 -15.29
C GLN A 439 7.35 -0.19 -16.13
N ALA A 440 8.65 0.06 -16.35
CA ALA A 440 9.10 1.24 -17.09
C ALA A 440 8.56 1.27 -18.53
N ALA A 441 8.62 0.12 -19.22
CA ALA A 441 8.09 -0.05 -20.57
C ALA A 441 6.57 0.07 -20.57
N PHE A 442 5.86 -0.55 -19.61
CA PHE A 442 4.40 -0.43 -19.51
C PHE A 442 3.95 1.01 -19.27
N TYR A 443 4.58 1.72 -18.34
CA TYR A 443 4.31 3.14 -18.11
C TYR A 443 4.60 3.99 -19.34
N HIS A 444 5.62 3.66 -20.14
CA HIS A 444 5.92 4.38 -21.38
C HIS A 444 4.89 4.11 -22.49
N GLY A 445 4.39 2.88 -22.57
CA GLY A 445 3.52 2.47 -23.67
C GLY A 445 4.25 2.44 -25.02
N GLY A 446 3.46 2.51 -26.10
CA GLY A 446 3.97 2.59 -27.47
C GLY A 446 4.73 1.34 -27.94
N ASP A 447 5.63 1.54 -28.90
CA ASP A 447 6.40 0.47 -29.54
C ASP A 447 7.32 -0.24 -28.55
N GLU A 448 7.90 0.49 -27.59
CA GLU A 448 8.75 -0.06 -26.54
C GLU A 448 7.99 -1.04 -25.64
N TRP A 449 6.74 -0.74 -25.29
CA TRP A 449 5.88 -1.67 -24.57
C TRP A 449 5.52 -2.89 -25.42
N GLN A 450 5.08 -2.68 -26.66
CA GLN A 450 4.68 -3.78 -27.54
C GLN A 450 5.84 -4.77 -27.74
N HIS A 451 7.04 -4.25 -28.03
CA HIS A 451 8.24 -5.04 -28.18
C HIS A 451 8.58 -5.84 -26.91
N TRP A 452 8.58 -5.17 -25.75
CA TRP A 452 8.89 -5.83 -24.49
C TRP A 452 7.85 -6.90 -24.13
N ASN A 453 6.57 -6.57 -24.30
CA ASN A 453 5.43 -7.43 -24.00
C ASN A 453 5.47 -8.76 -24.73
N GLU A 454 5.86 -8.77 -26.01
CA GLU A 454 6.02 -10.00 -26.77
C GLU A 454 7.09 -10.92 -26.17
N ILE A 455 8.17 -10.34 -25.67
CA ILE A 455 9.32 -11.07 -25.14
C ILE A 455 9.02 -11.61 -23.73
N PHE A 456 8.76 -10.71 -22.76
CA PHE A 456 8.70 -11.14 -21.36
C PHE A 456 7.51 -12.07 -21.11
N ARG A 457 6.33 -11.78 -21.69
CA ARG A 457 5.14 -12.63 -21.56
C ARG A 457 5.44 -14.03 -22.07
N GLY A 458 5.99 -14.14 -23.28
CA GLY A 458 6.31 -15.44 -23.89
C GLY A 458 7.31 -16.25 -23.07
N GLU A 459 8.32 -15.58 -22.47
CA GLU A 459 9.32 -16.23 -21.64
C GLU A 459 8.76 -16.66 -20.27
N LEU A 460 7.99 -15.81 -19.58
CA LEU A 460 7.39 -16.18 -18.30
C LEU A 460 6.40 -17.36 -18.44
N MET A 461 5.51 -17.28 -19.43
CA MET A 461 4.48 -18.31 -19.66
C MET A 461 5.08 -19.69 -19.94
N LYS A 462 6.24 -19.76 -20.59
CA LYS A 462 6.92 -21.04 -20.90
C LYS A 462 7.64 -21.65 -19.70
N ASN A 463 7.94 -20.85 -18.68
CA ASN A 463 8.76 -21.26 -17.54
C ASN A 463 7.95 -21.37 -16.24
N GLN A 464 6.61 -21.30 -16.29
CA GLN A 464 5.77 -21.69 -15.17
C GLN A 464 5.53 -23.20 -15.21
N ARG A 465 5.81 -23.89 -14.10
CA ARG A 465 5.48 -25.30 -13.91
C ARG A 465 3.98 -25.49 -13.67
N ASP A 466 3.50 -26.72 -13.83
CA ASP A 466 2.10 -27.07 -13.61
C ASP A 466 1.57 -26.71 -12.21
N ASN A 467 2.46 -26.72 -11.21
CA ASN A 467 2.12 -26.38 -9.82
C ASN A 467 2.12 -24.87 -9.53
N GLY A 468 2.30 -24.00 -10.53
CA GLY A 468 2.27 -22.54 -10.39
C GLY A 468 3.61 -21.87 -10.09
N VAL A 469 4.65 -22.65 -9.73
CA VAL A 469 6.01 -22.14 -9.47
C VAL A 469 6.72 -21.88 -10.79
N PHE A 470 7.51 -20.82 -10.85
CA PHE A 470 8.37 -20.58 -12.01
C PHE A 470 9.70 -21.35 -11.89
N ASP A 471 10.22 -21.86 -13.00
CA ASP A 471 11.50 -22.56 -13.08
C ASP A 471 12.68 -21.68 -12.67
N ARG A 472 13.79 -22.28 -12.25
CA ARG A 472 14.96 -21.50 -11.86
C ARG A 472 15.54 -20.79 -13.07
N GLU A 473 15.62 -19.47 -12.98
CA GLU A 473 16.14 -18.62 -14.03
C GLU A 473 17.65 -18.81 -14.22
N GLY A 474 18.20 -18.28 -15.30
CA GLY A 474 19.66 -18.19 -15.40
C GLY A 474 20.36 -19.53 -15.61
N SER A 475 19.73 -20.49 -16.29
CA SER A 475 20.20 -21.88 -16.46
C SER A 475 20.39 -22.64 -15.14
N GLY A 476 19.68 -22.23 -14.09
CA GLY A 476 19.84 -22.82 -12.76
C GLY A 476 21.14 -22.43 -12.04
N LYS A 477 21.86 -21.41 -12.54
CA LYS A 477 23.13 -20.93 -11.96
C LYS A 477 23.00 -19.63 -11.17
N SER A 478 21.83 -19.00 -11.13
CA SER A 478 21.56 -17.92 -10.19
C SER A 478 21.35 -18.55 -8.81
N ASP A 479 22.39 -18.54 -7.97
CA ASP A 479 22.27 -18.86 -6.54
C ASP A 479 21.51 -17.69 -5.87
N GLY A 480 20.19 -17.66 -6.08
CA GLY A 480 19.30 -16.71 -5.45
C GLY A 480 19.29 -16.89 -3.94
N SER A 481 19.09 -15.76 -3.24
CA SER A 481 18.95 -15.63 -1.79
C SER A 481 18.10 -16.71 -1.12
N GLY A 482 18.23 -16.85 0.20
CA GLY A 482 17.29 -17.64 1.01
C GLY A 482 15.85 -17.31 0.61
N ASP A 483 15.09 -18.35 0.23
CA ASP A 483 13.73 -18.31 -0.33
C ASP A 483 13.59 -18.01 -1.85
N PRO A 484 14.36 -18.69 -2.75
CA PRO A 484 14.43 -18.33 -4.18
C PRO A 484 13.13 -18.60 -4.94
N ASP A 485 12.37 -19.64 -4.58
CA ASP A 485 11.13 -19.99 -5.28
C ASP A 485 10.02 -18.95 -5.03
N ILE A 486 9.91 -18.45 -3.80
CA ILE A 486 8.95 -17.40 -3.43
C ILE A 486 9.31 -16.10 -4.13
N TYR A 487 10.58 -15.68 -4.01
CA TYR A 487 11.09 -14.46 -4.64
C TYR A 487 10.81 -14.43 -6.15
N ARG A 488 11.20 -15.51 -6.84
CA ARG A 488 11.04 -15.62 -8.29
C ARG A 488 9.58 -15.66 -8.71
N THR A 489 8.77 -16.48 -8.03
CA THR A 489 7.35 -16.60 -8.36
C THR A 489 6.65 -15.26 -8.18
N CYS A 490 6.88 -14.56 -7.07
CA CYS A 490 6.30 -13.24 -6.84
C CYS A 490 6.76 -12.22 -7.88
N LEU A 491 8.06 -12.14 -8.23
CA LEU A 491 8.51 -11.19 -9.27
C LEU A 491 7.90 -11.49 -10.64
N CYS A 492 7.78 -12.76 -11.02
CA CYS A 492 7.14 -13.15 -12.27
C CYS A 492 5.65 -12.79 -12.26
N VAL A 493 4.94 -13.04 -11.15
CA VAL A 493 3.56 -12.62 -10.98
C VAL A 493 3.45 -11.10 -11.10
N LEU A 494 4.21 -10.33 -10.31
CA LEU A 494 4.16 -8.86 -10.34
C LEU A 494 4.44 -8.27 -11.74
N MET A 495 5.27 -8.93 -12.57
CA MET A 495 5.43 -8.57 -13.98
C MET A 495 4.18 -8.84 -14.82
N LEU A 496 3.53 -9.99 -14.63
CA LEU A 496 2.28 -10.35 -15.30
C LEU A 496 1.08 -9.53 -14.81
N GLU A 497 1.12 -8.98 -13.60
CA GLU A 497 0.06 -8.10 -13.11
C GLU A 497 0.10 -6.70 -13.71
N VAL A 498 1.20 -6.32 -14.38
CA VAL A 498 1.42 -4.96 -14.89
C VAL A 498 0.25 -4.48 -15.76
N TYR A 499 -0.41 -5.39 -16.50
CA TYR A 499 -1.49 -5.05 -17.42
C TYR A 499 -2.72 -4.43 -16.75
N TYR A 500 -2.92 -4.65 -15.44
CA TYR A 500 -4.08 -4.16 -14.69
C TYR A 500 -3.71 -3.52 -13.35
N ARG A 501 -2.47 -3.73 -12.86
CA ARG A 501 -1.96 -3.18 -11.61
C ARG A 501 -1.65 -1.70 -11.72
N TYR A 502 -1.25 -1.25 -12.91
CA TYR A 502 -0.87 0.13 -13.16
C TYR A 502 -1.71 0.72 -14.30
N LEU A 503 -1.82 2.04 -14.34
CA LEU A 503 -2.37 2.73 -15.50
C LEU A 503 -1.23 3.01 -16.47
N PRO A 504 -1.36 2.68 -17.77
CA PRO A 504 -0.37 3.11 -18.76
C PRO A 504 -0.31 4.64 -18.75
N ALA A 505 0.87 5.25 -18.93
CA ALA A 505 0.85 6.67 -19.27
C ALA A 505 0.20 6.75 -20.65
N THR A 506 -0.82 7.60 -20.76
CA THR A 506 -1.34 7.98 -22.08
C THR A 506 -0.18 8.66 -22.81
N GLY A 507 0.35 7.98 -23.82
CA GLY A 507 1.52 8.41 -24.59
C GLY A 507 1.33 9.72 -25.33
#